data_AF-A0A9D8ZCS8-F1
#
_entry.id   AF-A0A9D8ZCS8-F1
#
_cell.length_a   1.000
_cell.length_b   1.000
_cell.length_c   1.000
_cell.angle_alpha   90.00
_cell.angle_beta   90.00
_cell.angle_gamma   90.00
#
_symmetry.space_group_name_H-M   'P 1'
#
loop_
_entity.id
_entity.type
_entity.pdbx_description
1 polymer ?
#
loop_
_entity_poly.entity_id
_entity_poly.type
_entity_poly.pdbx_seq_one_letter_code
_entity_poly.pdbx_strand_id
1 'polypeptide(L)'
;MRSLIAASVLVLASACASTNVDVPPVEVDTPPVTTQPSNFDLAMNTVEELVEAGNEQAAILRLEQLIGKQDATEDEKAEALYHMAELKMGDGNQVWGAIEALDEFLETYPGHAKANAAEELRDYARGEATSLNFALEQGNLSPAEAFEARFRLGEHQTAADIMLANALTPKNDYILDMFQIGYLCESAELTGPGYKLVEPDGTDRVVRFCDFGK
;
A
#
# COMPACT_ATOMS: atom_id res chain seq x y z
N MET A 1 -94.40 -22.39 13.98
CA MET A 1 -95.50 -21.92 13.11
C MET A 1 -94.98 -21.91 11.68
N ARG A 2 -95.74 -22.54 10.78
CA ARG A 2 -95.59 -22.61 9.31
C ARG A 2 -94.54 -23.57 8.71
N SER A 3 -95.10 -24.45 7.89
CA SER A 3 -94.53 -25.55 7.12
C SER A 3 -94.42 -25.19 5.64
N LEU A 4 -93.63 -26.00 4.90
CA LEU A 4 -93.70 -26.36 3.45
C LEU A 4 -93.29 -25.24 2.45
N ILE A 5 -92.49 -25.50 1.40
CA ILE A 5 -92.78 -26.30 0.20
C ILE A 5 -91.47 -26.77 -0.50
N ALA A 6 -91.55 -27.92 -1.17
CA ALA A 6 -90.54 -28.57 -2.02
C ALA A 6 -90.69 -28.26 -3.53
N ALA A 7 -89.61 -28.42 -4.33
CA ALA A 7 -89.54 -28.92 -5.73
C ALA A 7 -88.11 -28.67 -6.30
N SER A 8 -87.28 -29.69 -6.62
CA SER A 8 -87.13 -30.42 -7.91
C SER A 8 -86.66 -29.50 -9.07
N VAL A 9 -85.57 -29.70 -9.84
CA VAL A 9 -85.21 -30.80 -10.78
C VAL A 9 -83.83 -30.54 -11.46
N LEU A 10 -83.11 -31.65 -11.73
CA LEU A 10 -82.06 -32.01 -12.73
C LEU A 10 -81.06 -31.00 -13.36
N VAL A 11 -79.77 -31.30 -13.12
CA VAL A 11 -78.67 -31.67 -14.06
C VAL A 11 -78.71 -31.20 -15.51
N LEU A 12 -77.62 -30.54 -15.95
CA LEU A 12 -76.89 -30.86 -17.19
C LEU A 12 -75.44 -30.37 -17.06
N ALA A 13 -74.52 -31.33 -17.22
CA ALA A 13 -73.09 -31.10 -17.30
C ALA A 13 -72.73 -30.36 -18.59
N SER A 14 -71.86 -29.37 -18.48
CA SER A 14 -70.99 -28.94 -19.58
C SER A 14 -69.57 -28.91 -19.04
N ALA A 15 -68.80 -29.92 -19.46
CA ALA A 15 -67.35 -29.91 -19.35
C ALA A 15 -66.81 -28.74 -20.17
N CYS A 16 -65.98 -27.90 -19.56
CA CYS A 16 -65.03 -27.06 -20.28
C CYS A 16 -63.69 -27.21 -19.57
N ALA A 17 -62.75 -27.76 -20.32
CA ALA A 17 -61.43 -28.18 -19.89
C ALA A 17 -60.65 -27.03 -19.25
N SER A 18 -59.91 -27.36 -18.21
CA SER A 18 -58.81 -26.58 -17.67
C SER A 18 -57.74 -26.37 -18.74
N THR A 19 -57.57 -25.15 -19.23
CA THR A 19 -56.31 -24.74 -19.84
C THR A 19 -55.39 -24.27 -18.73
N ASN A 20 -54.45 -25.13 -18.33
CA ASN A 20 -53.25 -24.71 -17.63
C ASN A 20 -52.49 -23.79 -18.57
N VAL A 21 -52.35 -22.52 -18.19
CA VAL A 21 -51.46 -21.58 -18.88
C VAL A 21 -50.04 -21.99 -18.48
N ASP A 22 -49.32 -22.58 -19.43
CA ASP A 22 -47.90 -22.89 -19.29
C ASP A 22 -47.13 -21.56 -19.43
N VAL A 23 -46.97 -20.87 -18.29
CA VAL A 23 -46.13 -19.68 -18.21
C VAL A 23 -44.69 -20.20 -18.10
N PRO A 24 -43.81 -19.95 -19.08
CA PRO A 24 -42.41 -20.29 -18.93
C PRO A 24 -41.87 -19.60 -17.66
N PRO A 25 -41.04 -20.28 -16.85
CA PRO A 25 -40.49 -19.68 -15.64
C PRO A 25 -39.79 -18.37 -16.01
N VAL A 26 -40.15 -17.30 -15.30
CA VAL A 26 -39.41 -16.04 -15.38
C VAL A 26 -37.99 -16.35 -14.91
N GLU A 27 -37.02 -16.36 -15.84
CA GLU A 27 -35.61 -16.31 -15.47
C GLU A 27 -35.40 -14.98 -14.75
N VAL A 28 -35.33 -15.05 -13.42
CA VAL A 28 -34.84 -13.95 -12.62
C VAL A 28 -33.36 -13.90 -12.92
N ASP A 29 -32.96 -12.97 -13.79
CA ASP A 29 -31.58 -12.66 -14.07
C ASP A 29 -30.94 -12.19 -12.76
N THR A 30 -30.33 -13.11 -12.03
CA THR A 30 -29.61 -12.81 -10.79
C THR A 30 -28.58 -11.75 -11.16
N PRO A 31 -28.62 -10.53 -10.59
CA PRO A 31 -27.58 -9.55 -10.85
C PRO A 31 -26.24 -10.22 -10.55
N PRO A 32 -25.19 -9.99 -11.36
CA PRO A 32 -23.88 -10.55 -11.08
C PRO A 32 -23.53 -10.15 -9.64
N VAL A 33 -23.18 -11.15 -8.83
CA VAL A 33 -22.66 -10.91 -7.49
C VAL A 33 -21.35 -10.15 -7.70
N THR A 34 -21.41 -8.83 -7.61
CA THR A 34 -20.21 -8.02 -7.44
C THR A 34 -19.66 -8.39 -6.09
N THR A 35 -18.66 -9.27 -6.06
CA THR A 35 -17.86 -9.55 -4.87
C THR A 35 -17.28 -8.21 -4.42
N GLN A 36 -17.83 -7.68 -3.33
CA GLN A 36 -17.28 -6.48 -2.71
C GLN A 36 -15.83 -6.79 -2.31
N PRO A 37 -14.86 -5.92 -2.64
CA PRO A 37 -13.46 -6.14 -2.27
C PRO A 37 -13.35 -6.33 -0.76
N SER A 38 -12.44 -7.21 -0.34
CA SER A 38 -12.16 -7.42 1.08
C SER A 38 -11.56 -6.16 1.70
N ASN A 39 -11.54 -6.08 3.03
CA ASN A 39 -10.87 -4.98 3.74
C ASN A 39 -9.35 -4.95 3.44
N PHE A 40 -8.77 -6.10 3.11
CA PHE A 40 -7.38 -6.20 2.67
C PHE A 40 -7.22 -5.63 1.27
N ASP A 41 -8.05 -6.05 0.30
CA ASP A 41 -8.01 -5.53 -1.07
C ASP A 41 -8.16 -4.01 -1.12
N LEU A 42 -9.11 -3.47 -0.35
CA LEU A 42 -9.28 -2.01 -0.22
C LEU A 42 -8.04 -1.31 0.34
N ALA A 43 -7.34 -1.95 1.27
CA ALA A 43 -6.14 -1.38 1.85
C ALA A 43 -4.93 -1.48 0.90
N MET A 44 -4.82 -2.55 0.12
CA MET A 44 -3.80 -2.68 -0.93
C MET A 44 -4.04 -1.68 -2.06
N ASN A 45 -5.29 -1.45 -2.48
CA ASN A 45 -5.60 -0.37 -3.42
C ASN A 45 -5.15 1.00 -2.89
N THR A 46 -5.28 1.24 -1.58
CA THR A 46 -4.78 2.49 -0.98
C THR A 46 -3.25 2.60 -1.08
N VAL A 47 -2.53 1.48 -0.95
CA VAL A 47 -1.07 1.44 -1.12
C VAL A 47 -0.70 1.80 -2.56
N GLU A 48 -1.40 1.22 -3.54
CA GLU A 48 -1.19 1.51 -4.96
C GLU A 48 -1.47 2.99 -5.28
N GLU A 49 -2.59 3.54 -4.81
CA GLU A 49 -2.92 4.96 -4.97
C GLU A 49 -1.85 5.90 -4.36
N LEU A 50 -1.26 5.51 -3.22
CA LEU A 50 -0.17 6.26 -2.60
C LEU A 50 1.10 6.22 -3.44
N VAL A 51 1.46 5.05 -3.99
CA VAL A 51 2.62 4.91 -4.89
C VAL A 51 2.41 5.72 -6.18
N GLU A 52 1.23 5.63 -6.80
CA GLU A 52 0.90 6.43 -7.99
C GLU A 52 0.97 7.94 -7.73
N ALA A 53 0.66 8.35 -6.49
CA ALA A 53 0.76 9.73 -6.05
C ALA A 53 2.17 10.13 -5.58
N GLY A 54 3.18 9.27 -5.74
CA GLY A 54 4.58 9.50 -5.30
C GLY A 54 4.73 9.65 -3.79
N ASN A 55 3.94 8.91 -3.02
CA ASN A 55 3.93 8.88 -1.56
C ASN A 55 4.38 7.50 -1.03
N GLU A 56 5.53 7.02 -1.51
CA GLU A 56 6.08 5.70 -1.19
C GLU A 56 6.27 5.50 0.31
N GLN A 57 6.67 6.55 1.04
CA GLN A 57 6.86 6.47 2.48
C GLN A 57 5.54 6.25 3.23
N ALA A 58 4.46 6.90 2.75
CA ALA A 58 3.12 6.69 3.28
C ALA A 58 2.59 5.29 2.89
N ALA A 59 2.91 4.82 1.68
CA ALA A 59 2.58 3.47 1.23
C ALA A 59 3.25 2.39 2.11
N ILE A 60 4.53 2.57 2.45
CA ILE A 60 5.28 1.71 3.37
C ILE A 60 4.63 1.69 4.77
N LEU A 61 4.34 2.86 5.36
CA LEU A 61 3.65 2.95 6.65
C LEU A 61 2.28 2.27 6.62
N ARG A 62 1.58 2.35 5.49
CA ARG A 62 0.28 1.69 5.32
C ARG A 62 0.42 0.16 5.31
N LEU A 63 1.47 -0.38 4.70
CA LEU A 63 1.76 -1.82 4.72
C LEU A 63 2.17 -2.29 6.12
N GLU A 64 2.99 -1.53 6.85
CA GLU A 64 3.33 -1.81 8.25
C GLU A 64 2.06 -1.93 9.12
N GLN A 65 1.09 -1.04 8.93
CA GLN A 65 -0.20 -1.12 9.61
C GLN A 65 -0.99 -2.38 9.24
N LEU A 66 -0.93 -2.83 7.98
CA LEU A 66 -1.63 -4.03 7.53
C LEU A 66 -1.02 -5.30 8.13
N ILE A 67 0.31 -5.40 8.18
CA ILE A 67 1.03 -6.51 8.80
C ILE A 67 0.66 -6.64 10.28
N GLY A 68 0.50 -5.51 10.98
CA GLY A 68 0.10 -5.47 12.40
C GLY A 68 -1.38 -5.76 12.70
N LYS A 69 -2.24 -5.95 11.69
CA LYS A 69 -3.67 -6.22 11.92
C LYS A 69 -3.91 -7.63 12.45
N GLN A 70 -4.71 -7.72 13.52
CA GLN A 70 -5.05 -9.01 14.14
C GLN A 70 -6.02 -9.85 13.30
N ASP A 71 -6.86 -9.19 12.50
CA ASP A 71 -7.85 -9.84 11.64
C ASP A 71 -7.30 -10.18 10.25
N ALA A 72 -6.06 -9.79 9.92
CA ALA A 72 -5.39 -10.21 8.71
C ALA A 72 -4.97 -11.69 8.82
N THR A 73 -5.22 -12.43 7.75
CA THR A 73 -4.72 -13.80 7.58
C THR A 73 -3.20 -13.80 7.42
N GLU A 74 -2.58 -14.95 7.66
CA GLU A 74 -1.13 -15.10 7.48
C GLU A 74 -0.70 -14.88 6.02
N ASP A 75 -1.55 -15.22 5.05
CA ASP A 75 -1.29 -14.98 3.62
C ASP A 75 -1.32 -13.47 3.30
N GLU A 76 -2.31 -12.74 3.82
CA GLU A 76 -2.41 -11.28 3.67
C GLU A 76 -1.22 -10.56 4.33
N LYS A 77 -0.78 -11.01 5.50
CA LYS A 77 0.41 -10.46 6.16
C LYS A 77 1.68 -10.76 5.37
N ALA A 78 1.82 -11.98 4.83
CA ALA A 78 2.94 -12.35 3.98
C ALA A 78 2.98 -11.47 2.72
N GLU A 79 1.84 -11.28 2.06
CA GLU A 79 1.74 -10.45 0.87
C GLU A 79 2.08 -8.98 1.16
N ALA A 80 1.54 -8.42 2.25
CA ALA A 80 1.87 -7.05 2.67
C ALA A 80 3.34 -6.89 3.04
N LEU A 81 3.94 -7.86 3.75
CA LEU A 81 5.35 -7.84 4.13
C LEU A 81 6.28 -7.93 2.91
N TYR A 82 5.97 -8.81 1.96
CA TYR A 82 6.73 -8.88 0.71
C TYR A 82 6.64 -7.58 -0.07
N HIS A 83 5.44 -7.02 -0.23
CA HIS A 83 5.26 -5.78 -0.96
C HIS A 83 5.93 -4.58 -0.28
N MET A 84 5.96 -4.56 1.06
CA MET A 84 6.69 -3.55 1.82
C MET A 84 8.18 -3.61 1.52
N ALA A 85 8.76 -4.80 1.42
CA ALA A 85 10.15 -4.96 1.02
C ALA A 85 10.41 -4.44 -0.41
N GLU A 86 9.51 -4.69 -1.36
CA GLU A 86 9.61 -4.16 -2.72
C GLU A 86 9.65 -2.62 -2.71
N LEU A 87 8.74 -1.97 -1.97
CA LEU A 87 8.71 -0.52 -1.87
C LEU A 87 9.94 0.05 -1.17
N LYS A 88 10.37 -0.56 -0.05
CA LYS A 88 11.61 -0.16 0.65
C LYS A 88 12.84 -0.30 -0.26
N MET A 89 12.88 -1.33 -1.12
CA MET A 89 13.97 -1.54 -2.08
C MET A 89 13.88 -0.62 -3.29
N GLY A 90 12.67 -0.24 -3.73
CA GLY A 90 12.46 0.70 -4.83
C GLY A 90 12.63 2.15 -4.38
N ASP A 91 11.66 2.98 -4.75
CA ASP A 91 11.68 4.42 -4.50
C ASP A 91 11.54 4.79 -3.01
N GLY A 92 11.21 3.82 -2.14
CA GLY A 92 11.24 4.00 -0.69
C GLY A 92 12.63 4.23 -0.09
N ASN A 93 13.71 4.01 -0.85
CA ASN A 93 15.10 4.33 -0.47
C ASN A 93 15.51 3.80 0.91
N GLN A 94 15.23 2.52 1.16
CA GLN A 94 15.46 1.84 2.44
C GLN A 94 16.05 0.45 2.21
N VAL A 95 17.22 0.35 1.56
CA VAL A 95 17.86 -0.95 1.26
C VAL A 95 18.03 -1.81 2.52
N TRP A 96 18.44 -1.24 3.66
CA TRP A 96 18.49 -1.99 4.92
C TRP A 96 17.12 -2.46 5.40
N GLY A 97 16.11 -1.58 5.35
CA GLY A 97 14.75 -1.94 5.73
C GLY A 97 14.12 -3.01 4.80
N ALA A 98 14.50 -3.03 3.52
CA ALA A 98 14.09 -4.08 2.60
C ALA A 98 14.72 -5.43 2.97
N ILE A 99 16.01 -5.45 3.32
CA ILE A 99 16.69 -6.66 3.80
C ILE A 99 16.00 -7.20 5.06
N GLU A 100 15.70 -6.33 6.02
CA GLU A 100 15.01 -6.70 7.27
C GLU A 100 13.63 -7.33 6.98
N ALA A 101 12.81 -6.68 6.16
CA ALA A 101 11.50 -7.19 5.78
C ALA A 101 11.57 -8.53 5.04
N LEU A 102 12.57 -8.72 4.17
CA LEU A 102 12.75 -9.98 3.43
C LEU A 102 13.27 -11.10 4.30
N ASP A 103 14.19 -10.80 5.23
CA ASP A 103 14.64 -11.77 6.22
C ASP A 103 13.47 -12.22 7.12
N GLU A 104 12.64 -11.29 7.58
CA GLU A 104 11.41 -11.61 8.33
C GLU A 104 10.44 -12.47 7.50
N PHE A 105 10.23 -12.11 6.22
CA PHE A 105 9.35 -12.85 5.32
C PHE A 105 9.81 -14.30 5.14
N LEU A 106 11.11 -14.51 4.91
CA LEU A 106 11.68 -15.84 4.68
C LEU A 106 11.72 -16.69 5.94
N GLU A 107 11.90 -16.07 7.11
CA GLU A 107 11.84 -16.76 8.40
C GLU A 107 10.40 -17.17 8.75
N THR A 108 9.44 -16.28 8.53
CA THR A 108 8.05 -16.47 8.97
C THR A 108 7.23 -17.30 7.97
N TYR A 109 7.46 -17.11 6.67
CA TYR A 109 6.68 -17.72 5.58
C TYR A 109 7.55 -18.51 4.58
N PRO A 110 8.40 -19.46 5.02
CA PRO A 110 9.37 -20.15 4.16
C PRO A 110 8.73 -20.99 3.03
N GLY A 111 7.44 -21.33 3.15
CA GLY A 111 6.68 -22.08 2.14
C GLY A 111 5.79 -21.23 1.24
N HIS A 112 5.80 -19.90 1.39
CA HIS A 112 4.96 -19.01 0.58
C HIS A 112 5.38 -19.04 -0.90
N ALA A 113 4.43 -18.81 -1.81
CA ALA A 113 4.69 -18.83 -3.25
C ALA A 113 5.78 -17.84 -3.70
N LYS A 114 5.98 -16.77 -2.91
CA LYS A 114 7.01 -15.73 -3.15
C LYS A 114 8.36 -15.98 -2.46
N ALA A 115 8.57 -17.10 -1.77
CA ALA A 115 9.81 -17.38 -1.05
C ALA A 115 11.06 -17.25 -1.94
N ASN A 116 11.09 -17.88 -3.12
CA ASN A 116 12.22 -17.77 -4.04
C ASN A 116 12.46 -16.32 -4.51
N ALA A 117 11.39 -15.59 -4.83
CA ALA A 117 11.50 -14.19 -5.26
C ALA A 117 12.00 -13.29 -4.12
N ALA A 118 11.63 -13.59 -2.87
CA ALA A 118 12.12 -12.89 -1.69
C ALA A 118 13.61 -13.17 -1.44
N GLU A 119 14.06 -14.41 -1.64
CA GLU A 119 15.50 -14.75 -1.57
C GLU A 119 16.31 -13.98 -2.60
N GLU A 120 15.86 -13.96 -3.85
CA GLU A 120 16.52 -13.24 -4.96
C GLU A 120 16.59 -11.73 -4.68
N LEU A 121 15.48 -11.12 -4.27
CA LEU A 121 15.43 -9.69 -3.95
C LEU A 121 16.34 -9.36 -2.76
N ARG A 122 16.39 -10.22 -1.74
CA ARG A 122 17.24 -10.02 -0.56
C ARG A 122 18.71 -10.09 -0.91
N ASP A 123 19.10 -11.06 -1.74
CA ASP A 123 20.49 -11.21 -2.16
C ASP A 123 20.94 -10.03 -3.03
N TYR A 124 20.04 -9.52 -3.89
CA TYR A 124 20.25 -8.26 -4.61
C TYR A 124 20.44 -7.08 -3.64
N ALA A 125 19.53 -6.90 -2.68
CA ALA A 125 19.60 -5.82 -1.69
C ALA A 125 20.89 -5.88 -0.85
N ARG A 126 21.30 -7.07 -0.41
CA ARG A 126 22.58 -7.28 0.31
C ARG A 126 23.79 -6.92 -0.54
N GLY A 127 23.76 -7.26 -1.83
CA GLY A 127 24.80 -6.89 -2.79
C GLY A 127 24.91 -5.37 -2.94
N GLU A 128 23.77 -4.69 -3.10
CA GLU A 128 23.72 -3.23 -3.20
C GLU A 128 24.24 -2.57 -1.91
N ALA A 129 23.75 -3.02 -0.75
CA ALA A 129 24.16 -2.49 0.55
C ALA A 129 25.66 -2.65 0.80
N THR A 130 26.23 -3.81 0.42
CA THR A 130 27.67 -4.08 0.48
C THR A 130 28.45 -3.10 -0.41
N SER A 131 28.00 -2.88 -1.64
CA SER A 131 28.65 -1.96 -2.58
C SER A 131 28.63 -0.51 -2.08
N LEU A 132 27.48 -0.04 -1.58
CA LEU A 132 27.32 1.31 -1.05
C LEU A 132 28.18 1.53 0.20
N ASN A 133 28.17 0.58 1.14
CA ASN A 133 29.04 0.66 2.32
C ASN A 133 30.52 0.65 1.96
N PHE A 134 30.93 -0.21 1.02
CA PHE A 134 32.32 -0.22 0.57
C PHE A 134 32.73 1.15 0.00
N ALA A 135 31.88 1.78 -0.82
CA ALA A 135 32.15 3.11 -1.35
C ALA A 135 32.26 4.18 -0.24
N LEU A 136 31.37 4.12 0.76
CA LEU A 136 31.39 5.02 1.92
C LEU A 136 32.66 4.83 2.78
N GLU A 137 33.11 3.59 2.97
CA GLU A 137 34.30 3.25 3.76
C GLU A 137 35.61 3.69 3.10
N GLN A 138 35.69 3.71 1.77
CA GLN A 138 36.86 4.23 1.05
C GLN A 138 37.07 5.74 1.29
N GLY A 139 36.03 6.46 1.71
CA GLY A 139 36.12 7.87 2.10
C GLY A 139 36.44 8.83 0.96
N ASN A 140 36.26 8.41 -0.30
CA ASN A 140 36.56 9.20 -1.49
C ASN A 140 35.31 9.80 -2.17
N LEU A 141 34.11 9.54 -1.62
CA LEU A 141 32.87 10.16 -2.09
C LEU A 141 32.84 11.65 -1.76
N SER A 142 32.35 12.46 -2.69
CA SER A 142 31.94 13.83 -2.40
C SER A 142 30.79 13.84 -1.38
N PRO A 143 30.54 14.97 -0.69
CA PRO A 143 29.39 15.06 0.22
C PRO A 143 28.05 14.74 -0.43
N ALA A 144 27.86 15.09 -1.71
CA ALA A 144 26.63 14.77 -2.44
C ALA A 144 26.50 13.26 -2.70
N GLU A 145 27.57 12.59 -3.13
CA GLU A 145 27.56 11.14 -3.33
C GLU A 145 27.39 10.38 -2.01
N ALA A 146 28.01 10.86 -0.93
CA ALA A 146 27.82 10.30 0.41
C ALA A 146 26.39 10.49 0.92
N PHE A 147 25.76 11.64 0.64
CA PHE A 147 24.34 11.86 0.90
C PHE A 147 23.48 10.84 0.17
N GLU A 148 23.63 10.72 -1.15
CA GLU A 148 22.80 9.81 -1.97
C GLU A 148 22.98 8.35 -1.55
N ALA A 149 24.23 7.92 -1.28
CA ALA A 149 24.52 6.56 -0.82
C ALA A 149 23.90 6.26 0.56
N ARG A 150 24.05 7.16 1.53
CA ARG A 150 23.45 7.02 2.88
C ARG A 150 21.92 7.06 2.80
N PHE A 151 21.38 7.93 1.96
CA PHE A 151 19.94 8.03 1.76
C PHE A 151 19.38 6.73 1.19
N ARG A 152 20.01 6.19 0.14
CA ARG A 152 19.62 4.92 -0.49
C ARG A 152 19.64 3.74 0.48
N LEU A 153 20.62 3.72 1.39
CA LEU A 153 20.71 2.69 2.43
C LEU A 153 19.54 2.74 3.43
N GLY A 154 18.78 3.83 3.51
CA GLY A 154 17.79 4.07 4.56
C GLY A 154 18.36 4.80 5.77
N GLU A 155 19.60 5.29 5.71
CA GLU A 155 20.25 6.01 6.80
C GLU A 155 19.90 7.51 6.75
N HIS A 156 18.60 7.79 6.76
CA HIS A 156 18.05 9.11 6.46
C HIS A 156 18.52 10.21 7.42
N GLN A 157 18.73 9.89 8.71
CA GLN A 157 19.31 10.85 9.67
C GLN A 157 20.73 11.25 9.27
N THR A 158 21.59 10.27 8.96
CA THR A 158 22.97 10.53 8.54
C THR A 158 23.00 11.32 7.22
N ALA A 159 22.10 10.99 6.29
CA ALA A 159 21.95 11.75 5.06
C ALA A 159 21.50 13.20 5.33
N ALA A 160 20.50 13.40 6.19
CA ALA A 160 20.04 14.72 6.62
C ALA A 160 21.17 15.56 7.23
N ASP A 161 22.00 14.95 8.08
CA ASP A 161 23.16 15.61 8.69
C ASP A 161 24.18 16.06 7.63
N ILE A 162 24.48 15.20 6.64
CA ILE A 162 25.38 15.54 5.52
C ILE A 162 24.80 16.69 4.70
N MET A 163 23.49 16.63 4.39
CA MET A 163 22.77 17.65 3.63
C MET A 163 22.86 19.01 4.32
N LEU A 164 22.61 19.07 5.63
CA LEU A 164 22.68 20.30 6.41
C LEU A 164 24.13 20.81 6.53
N ALA A 165 25.07 19.95 6.93
CA ALA A 165 26.45 20.34 7.19
C ALA A 165 27.18 20.87 5.95
N ASN A 166 26.80 20.39 4.76
CA ASN A 166 27.43 20.76 3.49
C ASN A 166 26.57 21.72 2.65
N ALA A 167 25.45 22.22 3.20
CA ALA A 167 24.50 23.07 2.50
C ALA A 167 24.09 22.50 1.12
N LEU A 168 23.87 21.18 1.06
CA LEU A 168 23.50 20.51 -0.18
C LEU A 168 22.10 20.94 -0.60
N THR A 169 21.88 20.99 -1.92
CA THR A 169 20.55 21.13 -2.52
C THR A 169 20.26 19.88 -3.37
N PRO A 170 19.82 18.77 -2.74
CA PRO A 170 19.42 17.56 -3.45
C PRO A 170 18.31 17.80 -4.48
N LYS A 171 18.12 16.82 -5.37
CA LYS A 171 17.00 16.78 -6.31
C LYS A 171 15.66 16.75 -5.57
N ASN A 172 14.59 17.16 -6.26
CA ASN A 172 13.24 17.26 -5.70
C ASN A 172 12.78 15.96 -5.00
N ASP A 173 13.06 14.80 -5.60
CA ASP A 173 12.61 13.50 -5.08
C ASP A 173 13.19 13.22 -3.69
N TYR A 174 14.47 13.55 -3.44
CA TYR A 174 15.07 13.44 -2.11
C TYR A 174 14.46 14.43 -1.10
N ILE A 175 14.08 15.63 -1.56
CA ILE A 175 13.41 16.62 -0.70
C ILE A 175 12.01 16.13 -0.34
N LEU A 176 11.30 15.53 -1.30
CA LEU A 176 9.98 14.94 -1.12
C LEU A 176 10.04 13.80 -0.11
N ASP A 177 10.94 12.83 -0.30
CA ASP A 177 11.10 11.71 0.64
C ASP A 177 11.43 12.21 2.05
N MET A 178 12.40 13.14 2.18
CA MET A 178 12.76 13.73 3.48
C MET A 178 11.58 14.46 4.13
N PHE A 179 10.70 15.09 3.34
CA PHE A 179 9.48 15.70 3.85
C PHE A 179 8.48 14.64 4.32
N GLN A 180 8.26 13.59 3.54
CA GLN A 180 7.33 12.51 3.87
C GLN A 180 7.77 11.69 5.11
N ILE A 181 9.08 11.44 5.27
CA ILE A 181 9.66 10.76 6.44
C ILE A 181 9.68 11.71 7.66
N GLY A 182 9.51 13.01 7.45
CA GLY A 182 9.40 14.02 8.49
C GLY A 182 10.71 14.68 8.90
N TYR A 183 11.80 14.53 8.14
CA TYR A 183 13.04 15.30 8.36
C TYR A 183 12.89 16.77 7.97
N LEU A 184 12.08 17.03 6.95
CA LEU A 184 11.74 18.37 6.50
C LEU A 184 10.28 18.67 6.84
N CYS A 185 10.02 19.90 7.26
CA CYS A 185 8.72 20.39 7.69
C CYS A 185 8.39 21.72 7.00
N GLU A 186 7.09 21.96 6.80
CA GLU A 186 6.57 23.27 6.44
C GLU A 186 6.22 24.03 7.71
N SER A 187 7.02 25.04 8.06
CA SER A 187 6.65 26.02 9.09
C SER A 187 7.41 27.33 8.87
N ALA A 188 6.68 28.43 9.06
CA ALA A 188 7.22 29.78 8.99
C ALA A 188 8.13 30.13 10.18
N GLU A 189 8.04 29.38 11.28
CA GLU A 189 8.82 29.59 12.49
C GLU A 189 10.16 28.84 12.47
N LEU A 190 10.31 27.85 11.56
CA LEU A 190 11.55 27.11 11.41
C LEU A 190 12.65 28.01 10.84
N THR A 191 13.82 27.94 11.47
CA THR A 191 15.01 28.68 11.06
C THR A 191 15.98 27.76 10.32
N GLY A 192 16.84 28.32 9.46
CA GLY A 192 17.79 27.55 8.66
C GLY A 192 17.54 27.61 7.16
N PRO A 193 18.28 26.81 6.36
CA PRO A 193 18.14 26.79 4.91
C PRO A 193 16.75 26.31 4.50
N GLY A 194 16.14 27.02 3.55
CA GLY A 194 14.88 26.63 2.93
C GLY A 194 15.12 25.88 1.63
N TYR A 195 14.40 24.78 1.43
CA TYR A 195 14.44 23.95 0.25
C TYR A 195 13.13 24.08 -0.51
N LYS A 196 13.22 24.22 -1.83
CA LYS A 196 12.03 24.16 -2.69
C LYS A 196 11.63 22.70 -2.85
N LEU A 197 10.35 22.44 -2.64
CA LEU A 197 9.72 21.15 -2.86
C LEU A 197 8.56 21.38 -3.83
N VAL A 198 8.47 20.54 -4.86
CA VAL A 198 7.30 20.42 -5.73
C VAL A 198 6.76 19.01 -5.54
N GLU A 199 5.56 18.88 -5.00
CA GLU A 199 4.90 17.58 -4.87
C GLU A 199 4.43 17.05 -6.22
N PRO A 200 4.11 15.74 -6.34
CA PRO A 200 3.65 15.13 -7.59
C PRO A 200 2.38 15.77 -8.17
N ASP A 201 1.52 16.35 -7.31
CA ASP A 201 0.32 17.08 -7.73
C ASP A 201 0.59 18.52 -8.21
N GLY A 202 1.85 18.95 -8.19
CA GLY A 202 2.32 20.29 -8.57
C GLY A 202 2.27 21.31 -7.43
N THR A 203 1.96 20.91 -6.20
CA THR A 203 1.98 21.81 -5.05
C THR A 203 3.41 22.25 -4.73
N ASP A 204 3.64 23.56 -4.79
CA ASP A 204 4.92 24.18 -4.43
C ASP A 204 4.98 24.48 -2.92
N ARG A 205 6.06 24.04 -2.27
CA ARG A 205 6.36 24.32 -0.86
C ARG A 205 7.78 24.84 -0.66
N VAL A 206 7.98 25.52 0.47
CA VAL A 206 9.30 25.77 1.03
C VAL A 206 9.41 25.05 2.36
N VAL A 207 10.24 24.02 2.39
CA VAL A 207 10.45 23.17 3.58
C VAL A 207 11.81 23.43 4.21
N ARG A 208 11.92 23.15 5.52
CA ARG A 208 13.14 23.32 6.33
C ARG A 208 13.31 22.11 7.22
N PHE A 209 14.51 21.86 7.72
CA PHE A 209 14.72 20.82 8.74
C PHE A 209 13.81 21.08 9.94
N CYS A 210 13.08 20.04 10.36
CA CYS A 210 12.27 20.11 11.55
C CYS A 210 13.18 20.28 12.78
N ASP A 211 12.77 21.09 13.77
CA ASP A 211 13.49 21.19 15.05
C ASP A 211 13.22 19.92 15.88
N PHE A 212 13.96 18.85 15.63
CA PHE A 212 13.95 17.68 16.51
C PHE A 212 14.76 17.98 17.78
N GLY A 213 14.08 18.29 18.89
CA GLY A 213 14.70 18.35 20.22
C GLY A 213 15.35 19.67 20.62
N LYS A 214 14.81 20.82 20.19
CA LYS A 214 14.96 22.08 20.93
C LYS A 214 13.76 22.32 21.83
#